data_AF-A0A2U2SLA7-F1
#
_entry.id   AF-A0A2U2SLA7-F1
#
_cell.length_a   1.000
_cell.length_b   1.000
_cell.length_c   1.000
_cell.angle_alpha   90.00
_cell.angle_beta   90.00
_cell.angle_gamma   90.00
#
_symmetry.space_group_name_H-M   'P 1'
#
loop_
_entity.id
_entity.type
_entity.pdbx_description
1 polymer ?
#
loop_
_entity_poly.entity_id
_entity_poly.type
_entity_poly.pdbx_seq_one_letter_code
_entity_poly.pdbx_strand_id
1 'polypeptide(L)'
;MGSYELENRRGSSRRLLTAFWNLLTVLVLLMTCCVGLVTVIIYFDPYSSLNLFPPPTPLQPVELPTLTPTPLQILPPTWTPSPTITPRPTITPTFTPTSTPTEPPTPTPIPTPTPLPPEMVQYALSEGSPKAMASTAFYPDLGCKWAGVAGQILDAAGQPVPPATVLVVVGGVLNGETVELLSLNGAAPQYGLSGYEVVLGDVPIASQGSIYIQLFDPQGTPLTDRIYFDTFGACEQNLILINFNAVAR
;
A
#
# COMPACT_ATOMS: atom_id res chain seq x y z
N MET A 1 -6.11 -78.54 48.69
CA MET A 1 -6.54 -77.96 47.40
C MET A 1 -6.86 -76.50 47.62
N GLY A 2 -6.14 -75.54 47.02
CA GLY A 2 -6.54 -74.12 47.17
C GLY A 2 -5.50 -73.03 46.89
N SER A 3 -4.54 -73.23 45.98
CA SER A 3 -3.52 -72.19 45.70
C SER A 3 -3.22 -71.93 44.23
N TYR A 4 -3.97 -72.52 43.28
CA TYR A 4 -3.67 -72.40 41.85
C TYR A 4 -4.61 -71.50 41.02
N GLU A 5 -5.64 -70.88 41.60
CA GLU A 5 -6.61 -70.09 40.81
C GLU A 5 -6.41 -68.56 40.80
N LEU A 6 -5.53 -67.99 41.65
CA LEU A 6 -5.40 -66.52 41.73
C LEU A 6 -4.40 -65.90 40.72
N GLU A 7 -3.59 -66.71 40.05
CA GLU A 7 -2.54 -66.18 39.15
C GLU A 7 -3.07 -65.84 37.73
N ASN A 8 -4.27 -66.30 37.36
CA ASN A 8 -4.76 -66.16 35.98
C ASN A 8 -5.54 -64.85 35.71
N ARG A 9 -5.94 -64.09 36.75
CA ARG A 9 -6.69 -62.83 36.59
C ARG A 9 -5.80 -61.58 36.39
N ARG A 10 -4.52 -61.62 36.79
CA ARG A 10 -3.60 -60.45 36.70
C ARG A 10 -3.03 -60.24 35.29
N GLY A 11 -3.03 -61.27 34.45
CA GLY A 11 -2.53 -61.21 33.08
C GLY A 11 -3.50 -60.60 32.05
N SER A 12 -4.82 -60.74 32.26
CA SER A 12 -5.84 -60.28 31.30
C SER A 12 -5.93 -58.76 31.20
N SER A 13 -5.98 -58.06 32.34
CA SER A 13 -6.07 -56.59 32.38
C SER A 13 -4.82 -55.90 31.80
N ARG A 14 -3.62 -56.46 32.04
CA ARG A 14 -2.37 -55.94 31.46
C ARG A 14 -2.32 -56.13 29.94
N ARG A 15 -2.76 -57.28 29.42
CA ARG A 15 -2.83 -57.54 27.98
C ARG A 15 -3.82 -56.63 27.26
N LEU A 16 -4.98 -56.36 27.87
CA LEU A 16 -5.96 -55.41 27.34
C LEU A 16 -5.42 -53.98 27.31
N LEU A 17 -4.73 -53.55 28.37
CA LEU A 17 -4.11 -52.24 28.43
C LEU A 17 -3.01 -52.08 27.36
N THR A 18 -2.15 -53.08 27.18
CA THR A 18 -1.12 -53.08 26.12
C THR A 18 -1.75 -53.05 24.73
N ALA A 19 -2.82 -53.82 24.49
CA ALA A 19 -3.53 -53.81 23.22
C ALA A 19 -4.15 -52.44 22.91
N PHE A 20 -4.72 -51.78 23.91
CA PHE A 20 -5.25 -50.42 23.79
C PHE A 20 -4.15 -49.41 23.44
N TRP A 21 -3.01 -49.44 24.13
CA TRP A 21 -1.88 -48.57 23.81
C TRP A 21 -1.32 -48.82 22.42
N ASN A 22 -1.22 -50.08 21.98
CA ASN A 22 -0.79 -50.43 20.63
C ASN A 22 -1.78 -49.95 19.56
N LEU A 23 -3.08 -49.98 19.83
CA LEU A 23 -4.09 -49.43 18.93
C LEU A 23 -3.96 -47.91 18.83
N LEU A 24 -3.76 -47.23 19.96
CA LEU A 24 -3.60 -45.78 20.01
C LEU A 24 -2.33 -45.33 19.27
N THR A 25 -1.21 -46.06 19.43
CA THR A 25 0.03 -45.73 18.71
C THR A 25 -0.12 -45.93 17.20
N VAL A 26 -0.79 -46.99 16.75
CA VAL A 26 -1.10 -47.20 15.32
C VAL A 26 -1.99 -46.07 14.78
N LEU A 27 -3.01 -45.64 15.55
CA LEU A 27 -3.88 -44.54 15.15
C LEU A 27 -3.11 -43.23 15.01
N VAL A 28 -2.24 -42.90 15.97
CA VAL A 28 -1.40 -41.70 15.92
C VAL A 28 -0.49 -41.74 14.69
N LEU A 29 0.17 -42.86 14.41
CA LEU A 29 1.03 -43.01 13.23
C LEU A 29 0.25 -42.83 11.91
N LEU A 30 -0.98 -43.36 11.84
CA LEU A 30 -1.87 -43.16 10.69
C LEU A 30 -2.25 -41.69 10.51
N MET A 31 -2.60 -41.00 11.60
CA MET A 31 -2.93 -39.57 11.56
C MET A 31 -1.74 -38.73 11.14
N THR A 32 -0.53 -39.01 11.64
CA THR A 32 0.69 -38.33 11.23
C THR A 32 0.99 -38.54 9.74
N CYS A 33 0.80 -39.77 9.24
CA CYS A 33 0.96 -40.06 7.81
C CYS A 33 -0.06 -39.28 6.96
N CYS A 34 -1.32 -39.21 7.41
CA CYS A 34 -2.37 -38.44 6.75
C CYS A 34 -2.03 -36.94 6.67
N VAL A 35 -1.58 -36.34 7.78
CA VAL A 35 -1.16 -34.93 7.82
C VAL A 35 0.04 -34.69 6.88
N GLY A 36 1.02 -35.59 6.87
CA GLY A 36 2.15 -35.52 5.96
C GLY A 36 1.73 -35.57 4.49
N LEU A 37 0.81 -36.47 4.12
CA LEU A 37 0.26 -36.55 2.77
C LEU A 37 -0.47 -35.26 2.37
N VAL A 38 -1.29 -34.69 3.25
CA VAL A 38 -1.98 -33.41 2.99
C VAL A 38 -0.97 -32.29 2.77
N THR A 39 0.10 -32.25 3.57
CA THR A 39 1.15 -31.23 3.44
C THR A 39 1.89 -31.35 2.11
N VAL A 40 2.18 -32.58 1.67
CA VAL A 40 2.82 -32.83 0.36
C VAL A 40 1.89 -32.39 -0.79
N ILE A 41 0.58 -32.64 -0.69
CA ILE A 41 -0.39 -32.20 -1.70
C ILE A 41 -0.39 -30.66 -1.79
N ILE A 42 -0.45 -29.97 -0.65
CA ILE A 42 -0.43 -28.49 -0.60
C ILE A 42 0.89 -27.92 -1.16
N TYR A 43 2.02 -28.60 -0.92
CA TYR A 43 3.31 -28.16 -1.43
C TYR A 43 3.37 -28.21 -2.97
N PHE A 44 2.81 -29.24 -3.60
CA PHE A 44 2.80 -29.38 -5.05
C PHE A 44 1.68 -28.59 -5.73
N ASP A 45 0.53 -28.43 -5.07
CA ASP A 45 -0.60 -27.64 -5.54
C ASP A 45 -1.11 -26.72 -4.41
N PRO A 46 -0.56 -25.50 -4.28
CA PRO A 46 -0.93 -24.58 -3.23
C PRO A 46 -2.38 -24.07 -3.35
N TYR A 47 -3.03 -24.29 -4.48
CA TYR A 47 -4.43 -23.92 -4.73
C TYR A 47 -5.41 -25.09 -4.50
N SER A 48 -4.93 -26.23 -3.98
CA SER A 48 -5.76 -27.38 -3.63
C SER A 48 -6.85 -27.00 -2.63
N SER A 49 -8.04 -27.63 -2.74
CA SER A 49 -9.15 -27.44 -1.79
C SER A 49 -8.84 -27.90 -0.36
N LEU A 50 -7.75 -28.64 -0.16
CA LEU A 50 -7.26 -29.04 1.16
C LEU A 50 -6.39 -27.95 1.83
N ASN A 51 -5.97 -26.92 1.10
CA ASN A 51 -5.25 -25.79 1.66
C ASN A 51 -6.24 -24.77 2.25
N LEU A 52 -6.27 -24.62 3.57
CA LEU A 52 -7.11 -23.62 4.26
C LEU A 52 -6.63 -22.18 4.03
N PHE A 53 -5.39 -22.01 3.55
CA PHE A 53 -4.77 -20.71 3.28
C PHE A 53 -4.14 -20.72 1.87
N PRO A 54 -4.95 -20.81 0.79
CA PRO A 54 -4.42 -20.68 -0.55
C PRO A 54 -3.82 -19.28 -0.73
N PRO A 55 -2.69 -19.15 -1.46
CA PRO A 55 -2.17 -17.83 -1.78
C PRO A 55 -3.21 -17.05 -2.62
N PRO A 56 -3.15 -15.71 -2.63
CA PRO A 56 -4.03 -14.91 -3.47
C PRO A 56 -4.01 -15.43 -4.92
N THR A 57 -5.18 -15.74 -5.47
CA THR A 57 -5.30 -16.19 -6.85
C THR A 57 -4.66 -15.12 -7.75
N PRO A 58 -3.63 -15.43 -8.55
CA PRO A 58 -3.04 -14.46 -9.45
C PRO A 58 -4.15 -13.97 -10.38
N LEU A 59 -4.40 -12.67 -10.37
CA LEU A 59 -5.33 -12.05 -11.31
C LEU A 59 -4.83 -12.41 -12.71
N GLN A 60 -5.72 -12.98 -13.54
CA GLN A 60 -5.40 -13.15 -14.94
C GLN A 60 -5.07 -11.76 -15.51
N PRO A 61 -3.93 -11.59 -16.22
CA PRO A 61 -3.63 -10.33 -16.86
C PRO A 61 -4.82 -9.92 -17.73
N VAL A 62 -5.40 -8.76 -17.43
CA VAL A 62 -6.37 -8.15 -18.32
C VAL A 62 -5.61 -7.82 -19.60
N GLU A 63 -5.84 -8.58 -20.67
CA GLU A 63 -5.34 -8.22 -21.99
C GLU A 63 -6.08 -6.96 -22.45
N LEU A 64 -5.51 -5.80 -22.12
CA LEU A 64 -5.95 -4.56 -22.76
C LEU A 64 -5.64 -4.69 -24.27
N PRO A 65 -6.59 -4.33 -25.15
CA PRO A 65 -6.32 -4.30 -26.58
C PRO A 65 -5.15 -3.35 -26.83
N THR A 66 -4.01 -3.91 -27.21
CA THR A 66 -2.86 -3.11 -27.61
C THR A 66 -3.20 -2.51 -28.97
N LEU A 67 -3.35 -1.19 -29.04
CA LEU A 67 -3.48 -0.48 -30.31
C LEU A 67 -2.16 -0.62 -31.07
N THR A 68 -2.05 -1.66 -31.90
CA THR A 68 -0.96 -1.81 -32.84
C THR A 68 -0.98 -0.58 -33.76
N PRO A 69 0.06 0.28 -33.77
CA PRO A 69 0.09 1.40 -34.69
C PRO A 69 0.15 0.85 -36.11
N THR A 70 -0.92 1.07 -36.88
CA THR A 70 -0.95 0.78 -38.31
C THR A 70 0.21 1.52 -38.96
N PRO A 71 1.11 0.85 -39.71
CA PRO A 71 2.22 1.52 -40.36
C PRO A 71 1.67 2.58 -41.32
N LEU A 72 2.06 3.84 -41.10
CA LEU A 72 1.77 4.94 -42.02
C LEU A 72 2.44 4.63 -43.35
N GLN A 73 1.62 4.41 -44.38
CA GLN A 73 2.09 4.24 -45.75
C GLN A 73 2.49 5.62 -46.28
N ILE A 74 3.78 5.95 -46.12
CA ILE A 74 4.36 7.17 -46.64
C ILE A 74 4.48 7.02 -48.16
N LEU A 75 3.68 7.78 -48.91
CA LEU A 75 3.81 7.89 -50.35
C LEU A 75 5.12 8.63 -50.70
N PRO A 76 5.81 8.27 -51.80
CA PRO A 76 6.99 9.00 -52.25
C PRO A 76 6.63 10.44 -52.64
N PRO A 77 7.53 11.42 -52.43
CA PRO A 77 7.27 12.81 -52.80
C PRO A 77 7.13 12.94 -54.32
N THR A 78 5.92 13.24 -54.78
CA THR A 78 5.65 13.57 -56.19
C THR A 78 6.07 15.01 -56.46
N TRP A 79 6.96 15.23 -57.43
CA TRP A 79 7.33 16.56 -57.89
C TRP A 79 6.10 17.29 -58.43
N THR A 80 5.66 18.31 -57.70
CA THR A 80 4.57 19.18 -58.12
C THR A 80 5.19 20.32 -58.94
N PRO A 81 4.69 20.63 -60.15
CA PRO A 81 5.25 21.72 -60.95
C PRO A 81 5.10 23.06 -60.26
N SER A 82 6.18 23.86 -60.30
CA SER A 82 6.28 25.20 -59.72
C SER A 82 5.17 26.12 -60.25
N PRO A 83 4.41 26.81 -59.38
CA PRO A 83 3.43 27.80 -59.83
C PRO A 83 4.14 29.03 -60.40
N THR A 84 3.75 29.42 -61.62
CA THR A 84 4.09 30.70 -62.23
C THR A 84 3.47 31.84 -61.41
N ILE A 85 4.29 32.79 -60.97
CA ILE A 85 3.84 33.96 -60.21
C ILE A 85 3.22 34.97 -61.19
N THR A 86 1.88 35.03 -61.20
CA THR A 86 1.13 36.13 -61.81
C THR A 86 0.94 37.23 -60.76
N PRO A 87 1.21 38.52 -61.06
CA PRO A 87 0.99 39.59 -60.09
C PRO A 87 -0.51 39.75 -59.79
N ARG A 88 -0.89 39.51 -58.53
CA ARG A 88 -2.22 39.70 -57.98
C ARG A 88 -2.38 41.16 -57.50
N PRO A 89 -3.56 41.80 -57.66
CA PRO A 89 -3.78 43.16 -57.19
C PRO A 89 -3.59 43.27 -55.67
N THR A 90 -2.90 44.34 -55.29
CA THR A 90 -2.59 44.75 -53.92
C THR A 90 -3.86 44.95 -53.11
N ILE A 91 -4.01 44.18 -52.03
CA ILE A 91 -5.10 44.34 -51.06
C ILE A 91 -4.62 45.34 -50.00
N THR A 92 -5.34 46.44 -49.86
CA THR A 92 -5.16 47.46 -48.82
C THR A 92 -5.29 46.81 -47.43
N PRO A 93 -4.42 47.11 -46.45
CA PRO A 93 -4.53 46.54 -45.11
C PRO A 93 -5.77 47.08 -44.40
N THR A 94 -6.70 46.20 -44.07
CA THR A 94 -7.81 46.49 -43.16
C THR A 94 -7.32 46.29 -41.73
N PHE A 95 -7.47 47.31 -40.89
CA PHE A 95 -7.11 47.25 -39.47
C PHE A 95 -7.82 46.10 -38.78
N THR A 96 -7.02 45.16 -38.25
CA THR A 96 -7.49 44.05 -37.42
C THR A 96 -7.81 44.60 -36.02
N PRO A 97 -8.97 44.28 -35.41
CA PRO A 97 -9.26 44.73 -34.06
C PRO A 97 -8.21 44.15 -33.09
N THR A 98 -7.53 45.05 -32.38
CA THR A 98 -6.62 44.74 -31.28
C THR A 98 -7.34 43.86 -30.27
N SER A 99 -6.82 42.67 -30.00
CA SER A 99 -7.32 41.80 -28.93
C SER A 99 -7.19 42.54 -27.61
N THR A 100 -8.31 42.90 -27.02
CA THR A 100 -8.38 43.42 -25.65
C THR A 100 -7.72 42.41 -24.71
N PRO A 101 -6.80 42.81 -23.82
CA PRO A 101 -6.21 41.90 -22.86
C PRO A 101 -7.32 41.34 -21.96
N THR A 102 -7.60 40.05 -22.08
CA THR A 102 -8.43 39.32 -21.14
C THR A 102 -7.68 39.28 -19.80
N GLU A 103 -8.27 39.87 -18.76
CA GLU A 103 -7.71 39.77 -17.41
C GLU A 103 -7.55 38.29 -17.03
N PRO A 104 -6.42 37.90 -16.43
CA PRO A 104 -6.22 36.53 -15.97
C PRO A 104 -7.33 36.15 -14.99
N PRO A 105 -7.79 34.88 -15.01
CA PRO A 105 -8.84 34.43 -14.10
C PRO A 105 -8.38 34.68 -12.66
N THR A 106 -9.19 35.43 -11.91
CA THR A 106 -9.03 35.58 -10.47
C THR A 106 -8.98 34.19 -9.83
N PRO A 107 -7.94 33.85 -9.05
CA PRO A 107 -7.86 32.54 -8.41
C PRO A 107 -9.07 32.37 -7.48
N THR A 108 -9.95 31.43 -7.81
CA THR A 108 -11.04 31.02 -6.94
C THR A 108 -10.44 30.42 -5.66
N PRO A 109 -10.84 30.84 -4.45
CA PRO A 109 -10.35 30.22 -3.23
C PRO A 109 -10.68 28.73 -3.25
N ILE A 110 -9.66 27.88 -3.16
CA ILE A 110 -9.83 26.43 -3.03
C ILE A 110 -10.58 26.18 -1.72
N PRO A 111 -11.68 25.40 -1.72
CA PRO A 111 -12.38 25.07 -0.50
C PRO A 111 -11.41 24.39 0.47
N THR A 112 -11.17 25.04 1.61
CA THR A 112 -10.38 24.44 2.70
C THR A 112 -11.21 23.30 3.30
N PRO A 113 -10.62 22.11 3.54
CA PRO A 113 -11.33 21.03 4.21
C PRO A 113 -11.84 21.51 5.57
N THR A 114 -13.12 21.28 5.86
CA THR A 114 -13.70 21.58 7.17
C THR A 114 -13.03 20.68 8.22
N PRO A 115 -12.51 21.24 9.32
CA PRO A 115 -11.91 20.44 10.38
C PRO A 115 -12.95 19.51 11.01
N LEU A 116 -12.50 18.34 11.44
CA LEU A 116 -13.29 17.39 12.20
C LEU A 116 -13.75 18.05 13.52
N PRO A 117 -14.97 17.73 13.98
CA PRO A 117 -15.37 18.03 15.35
C PRO A 117 -14.33 17.46 16.33
N PRO A 118 -13.94 18.17 17.40
CA PRO A 118 -12.92 17.72 18.35
C PRO A 118 -13.20 16.33 18.93
N GLU A 119 -14.47 15.97 19.08
CA GLU A 119 -14.93 14.66 19.57
C GLU A 119 -14.68 13.49 18.61
N MET A 120 -14.36 13.77 17.34
CA MET A 120 -14.05 12.76 16.32
C MET A 120 -12.54 12.56 16.15
N VAL A 121 -11.72 13.50 16.58
CA VAL A 121 -10.27 13.36 16.54
C VAL A 121 -9.84 12.33 17.58
N GLN A 122 -9.19 11.27 17.12
CA GLN A 122 -8.72 10.16 17.96
C GLN A 122 -7.20 10.10 18.05
N TYR A 123 -6.48 10.63 17.07
CA TYR A 123 -5.02 10.64 17.04
C TYR A 123 -4.49 12.06 16.80
N ALA A 124 -3.31 12.34 17.35
CA ALA A 124 -2.55 13.55 17.11
C ALA A 124 -1.10 13.21 16.80
N LEU A 125 -0.36 14.16 16.23
CA LEU A 125 1.07 14.00 15.98
C LEU A 125 1.81 13.75 17.30
N SER A 126 2.72 12.78 17.28
CA SER A 126 3.67 12.56 18.36
C SER A 126 4.68 13.70 18.44
N GLU A 127 5.26 13.89 19.63
CA GLU A 127 6.34 14.85 19.82
C GLU A 127 7.48 14.61 18.81
N GLY A 128 7.95 15.68 18.17
CA GLY A 128 9.01 15.62 17.16
C GLY A 128 8.56 15.15 15.77
N SER A 129 7.26 14.96 15.52
CA SER A 129 6.71 14.69 14.18
C SER A 129 6.05 15.95 13.58
N PRO A 130 6.09 16.16 12.25
CA PRO A 130 6.86 15.42 11.24
C PRO A 130 8.37 15.65 11.36
N LYS A 131 9.17 14.65 10.99
CA LYS A 131 10.64 14.74 10.94
C LYS A 131 11.16 14.25 9.60
N ALA A 132 11.86 15.12 8.87
CA ALA A 132 12.57 14.73 7.67
C ALA A 132 13.92 14.09 8.01
N MET A 133 14.26 12.99 7.33
CA MET A 133 15.56 12.33 7.44
C MET A 133 15.91 11.55 6.17
N ALA A 134 17.12 11.01 6.13
CA ALA A 134 17.57 10.16 5.05
C ALA A 134 16.86 8.80 5.08
N SER A 135 16.32 8.36 3.95
CA SER A 135 15.72 7.04 3.79
C SER A 135 16.73 5.91 3.98
N THR A 136 18.02 6.19 3.81
CA THR A 136 19.12 5.24 4.01
C THR A 136 19.22 4.69 5.43
N ALA A 137 18.56 5.33 6.41
CA ALA A 137 18.39 4.77 7.75
C ALA A 137 17.60 3.44 7.74
N PHE A 138 16.70 3.24 6.78
CA PHE A 138 15.87 2.03 6.62
C PHE A 138 16.15 1.30 5.30
N TYR A 139 16.58 2.02 4.27
CA TYR A 139 16.91 1.51 2.94
C TYR A 139 18.33 1.96 2.50
N PRO A 140 19.40 1.35 3.02
CA PRO A 140 20.78 1.80 2.79
C PRO A 140 21.17 1.94 1.32
N ASP A 141 20.60 1.10 0.45
CA ASP A 141 20.97 1.01 -0.97
C ASP A 141 20.14 1.92 -1.90
N LEU A 142 19.06 2.53 -1.41
CA LEU A 142 18.16 3.31 -2.26
C LEU A 142 18.63 4.76 -2.41
N GLY A 143 19.12 5.39 -1.34
CA GLY A 143 19.54 6.80 -1.39
C GLY A 143 18.48 7.69 -2.03
N CYS A 144 18.86 8.48 -3.03
CA CYS A 144 17.97 9.36 -3.79
C CYS A 144 16.96 8.64 -4.71
N LYS A 145 17.03 7.31 -4.85
CA LYS A 145 16.16 6.54 -5.75
C LYS A 145 14.83 6.14 -5.11
N TRP A 146 14.45 6.85 -4.05
CA TRP A 146 13.27 6.58 -3.25
C TRP A 146 12.91 7.82 -2.44
N ALA A 147 11.61 8.07 -2.27
CA ALA A 147 11.08 9.02 -1.30
C ALA A 147 9.75 8.51 -0.73
N GLY A 148 9.48 8.83 0.53
CA GLY A 148 8.31 8.29 1.22
C GLY A 148 7.95 8.98 2.51
N VAL A 149 6.77 8.62 3.00
CA VAL A 149 6.24 8.98 4.32
C VAL A 149 6.09 7.70 5.11
N ALA A 150 6.56 7.68 6.35
CA ALA A 150 6.45 6.50 7.20
C ALA A 150 6.27 6.91 8.65
N GLY A 151 5.98 5.94 9.51
CA GLY A 151 5.90 6.16 10.94
C GLY A 151 5.12 5.06 11.62
N GLN A 152 4.74 5.31 12.87
CA GLN A 152 3.97 4.37 13.69
C GLN A 152 2.80 5.07 14.37
N ILE A 153 1.80 4.26 14.72
CA ILE A 153 0.58 4.70 15.38
C ILE A 153 0.50 4.03 16.73
N LEU A 154 0.54 4.82 17.80
CA LEU A 154 0.56 4.36 19.17
C LEU A 154 -0.74 4.71 19.88
N ASP A 155 -1.14 3.88 20.82
CA ASP A 155 -2.26 4.17 21.72
C ASP A 155 -1.86 5.17 22.83
N ALA A 156 -2.81 5.47 23.73
CA ALA A 156 -2.59 6.43 24.81
C ALA A 156 -1.55 5.95 25.85
N ALA A 157 -1.21 4.66 25.86
CA ALA A 157 -0.18 4.07 26.69
C ALA A 157 1.18 3.95 25.96
N GLY A 158 1.29 4.50 24.75
CA GLY A 158 2.47 4.40 23.90
C GLY A 158 2.70 3.00 23.32
N GLN A 159 1.69 2.13 23.34
CA GLN A 159 1.79 0.79 22.76
C GLN A 159 1.37 0.81 21.29
N PRO A 160 1.94 -0.07 20.45
CA PRO A 160 1.54 -0.16 19.04
C PRO A 160 0.07 -0.53 18.88
N VAL A 161 -0.67 0.24 18.10
CA VAL A 161 -2.04 -0.08 17.70
C VAL A 161 -2.06 -1.41 16.91
N PRO A 162 -3.04 -2.32 17.14
CA PRO A 162 -3.11 -3.59 16.42
C PRO A 162 -3.05 -3.41 14.90
N PRO A 163 -2.29 -4.26 14.16
CA PRO A 163 -2.08 -4.09 12.74
C PRO A 163 -3.39 -4.22 11.94
N ALA A 164 -3.44 -3.57 10.76
CA ALA A 164 -4.57 -3.56 9.84
C ALA A 164 -5.89 -3.04 10.43
N THR A 165 -5.81 -2.14 11.42
CA THR A 165 -6.99 -1.48 12.03
C THR A 165 -7.09 0.01 11.71
N VAL A 166 -6.03 0.60 11.17
CA VAL A 166 -6.00 2.00 10.76
C VAL A 166 -5.49 2.08 9.32
N LEU A 167 -6.30 2.72 8.46
CA LEU A 167 -5.94 3.09 7.11
C LEU A 167 -5.24 4.45 7.12
N VAL A 168 -4.08 4.52 6.46
CA VAL A 168 -3.29 5.73 6.30
C VAL A 168 -3.44 6.20 4.86
N VAL A 169 -3.91 7.43 4.67
CA VAL A 169 -4.04 8.06 3.37
C VAL A 169 -3.09 9.24 3.29
N VAL A 170 -2.24 9.27 2.26
CA VAL A 170 -1.47 10.45 1.87
C VAL A 170 -2.03 10.97 0.57
N GLY A 171 -2.53 12.20 0.59
CA GLY A 171 -3.18 12.81 -0.57
C GLY A 171 -2.71 14.24 -0.83
N GLY A 172 -3.15 14.80 -1.96
CA GLY A 172 -2.89 16.20 -2.31
C GLY A 172 -2.29 16.34 -3.70
N VAL A 173 -1.40 17.30 -3.88
CA VAL A 173 -0.71 17.56 -5.14
C VAL A 173 0.80 17.50 -4.93
N LEU A 174 1.47 16.62 -5.67
CA LEU A 174 2.93 16.47 -5.67
C LEU A 174 3.42 16.62 -7.11
N ASN A 175 4.39 17.50 -7.35
CA ASN A 175 4.90 17.80 -8.70
C ASN A 175 3.83 18.24 -9.73
N GLY A 176 2.72 18.83 -9.27
CA GLY A 176 1.60 19.20 -10.13
C GLY A 176 0.62 18.06 -10.45
N GLU A 177 0.88 16.83 -9.97
CA GLU A 177 -0.01 15.69 -10.12
C GLU A 177 -0.79 15.44 -8.83
N THR A 178 -2.08 15.11 -8.95
CA THR A 178 -2.89 14.69 -7.81
C THR A 178 -2.45 13.31 -7.35
N VAL A 179 -2.16 13.17 -6.07
CA VAL A 179 -1.80 11.90 -5.44
C VAL A 179 -2.85 11.51 -4.40
N GLU A 180 -3.13 10.22 -4.32
CA GLU A 180 -3.91 9.58 -3.26
C GLU A 180 -3.35 8.18 -3.06
N LEU A 181 -2.53 8.03 -2.02
CA LEU A 181 -1.74 6.85 -1.74
C LEU A 181 -2.17 6.27 -0.39
N LEU A 182 -2.24 4.95 -0.32
CA LEU A 182 -2.81 4.23 0.81
C LEU A 182 -1.77 3.32 1.44
N SER A 183 -1.82 3.19 2.76
CA SER A 183 -1.08 2.19 3.53
C SER A 183 -1.90 1.74 4.73
N LEU A 184 -1.52 0.61 5.32
CA LEU A 184 -2.13 0.10 6.53
C LEU A 184 -1.11 0.09 7.66
N ASN A 185 -1.57 0.38 8.87
CA ASN A 185 -0.72 0.23 10.04
C ASN A 185 -0.29 -1.23 10.22
N GLY A 186 0.99 -1.45 10.57
CA GLY A 186 1.61 -2.76 10.65
C GLY A 186 2.11 -3.34 9.33
N ALA A 187 1.89 -2.67 8.19
CA ALA A 187 2.43 -3.10 6.89
C ALA A 187 3.95 -2.86 6.77
N ALA A 188 4.51 -1.97 7.58
CA ALA A 188 5.93 -1.62 7.57
C ALA A 188 6.55 -1.78 8.98
N PRO A 189 6.77 -3.03 9.45
CA PRO A 189 7.20 -3.31 10.81
C PRO A 189 8.59 -2.75 11.16
N GLN A 190 9.39 -2.35 10.16
CA GLN A 190 10.68 -1.70 10.36
C GLN A 190 10.56 -0.34 11.09
N TYR A 191 9.38 0.29 11.07
CA TYR A 191 9.11 1.54 11.80
C TYR A 191 8.43 1.31 13.17
N GLY A 192 8.18 0.06 13.55
CA GLY A 192 7.43 -0.35 14.74
C GLY A 192 6.32 -1.35 14.41
N LEU A 193 5.76 -2.06 15.39
CA LEU A 193 4.75 -3.11 15.14
C LEU A 193 3.45 -2.57 14.52
N SER A 194 3.15 -1.29 14.72
CA SER A 194 2.05 -0.56 14.06
C SER A 194 2.54 0.30 12.90
N GLY A 195 3.77 0.07 12.43
CA GLY A 195 4.45 0.88 11.44
C GLY A 195 3.77 0.85 10.09
N TYR A 196 3.72 1.98 9.42
CA TYR A 196 3.20 2.14 8.07
C TYR A 196 4.24 2.83 7.19
N GLU A 197 4.10 2.63 5.88
CA GLU A 197 4.92 3.29 4.88
C GLU A 197 4.08 3.59 3.64
N VAL A 198 4.24 4.80 3.12
CA VAL A 198 3.66 5.27 1.87
C VAL A 198 4.79 5.76 0.99
N VAL A 199 5.03 5.07 -0.13
CA VAL A 199 6.06 5.45 -1.10
C VAL A 199 5.52 6.56 -2.00
N LEU A 200 6.20 7.70 -2.02
CA LEU A 200 5.84 8.85 -2.85
C LEU A 200 6.40 8.75 -4.28
N GLY A 201 7.52 8.06 -4.45
CA GLY A 201 8.14 7.86 -5.75
C GLY A 201 9.59 7.37 -5.67
N ASP A 202 10.23 7.29 -6.83
CA ASP A 202 11.62 6.87 -7.01
C ASP A 202 12.61 8.05 -7.01
N VAL A 203 12.15 9.28 -6.78
CA VAL A 203 12.99 10.48 -6.65
C VAL A 203 12.37 11.43 -5.61
N PRO A 204 13.16 12.09 -4.75
CA PRO A 204 12.66 13.11 -3.83
C PRO A 204 12.16 14.34 -4.58
N ILE A 205 10.95 14.76 -4.27
CA ILE A 205 10.29 15.93 -4.84
C ILE A 205 9.98 16.89 -3.71
N ALA A 206 10.43 18.14 -3.84
CA ALA A 206 10.12 19.18 -2.87
C ALA A 206 8.65 19.64 -3.02
N SER A 207 7.97 19.80 -1.89
CA SER A 207 6.61 20.34 -1.85
C SER A 207 6.39 21.10 -0.53
N GLN A 208 5.53 22.11 -0.55
CA GLN A 208 5.21 22.92 0.63
C GLN A 208 3.70 22.98 0.83
N GLY A 209 3.23 22.36 1.92
CA GLY A 209 1.81 22.34 2.30
C GLY A 209 0.84 21.84 1.22
N SER A 210 1.31 21.14 0.19
CA SER A 210 0.48 20.69 -0.94
C SER A 210 0.05 19.22 -0.82
N ILE A 211 0.67 18.47 0.09
CA ILE A 211 0.28 17.10 0.44
C ILE A 211 -0.05 17.01 1.93
N TYR A 212 -0.92 16.05 2.27
CA TYR A 212 -1.39 15.80 3.62
C TYR A 212 -1.43 14.32 3.92
N ILE A 213 -1.43 13.99 5.21
CA ILE A 213 -1.70 12.66 5.74
C ILE A 213 -2.98 12.69 6.57
N GLN A 214 -3.78 11.62 6.48
CA GLN A 214 -5.00 11.45 7.25
C GLN A 214 -5.20 9.97 7.62
N LEU A 215 -5.65 9.73 8.85
CA LEU A 215 -5.94 8.39 9.34
C LEU A 215 -7.44 8.10 9.27
N PHE A 216 -7.79 6.86 8.98
CA PHE A 216 -9.17 6.38 8.90
C PHE A 216 -9.32 5.05 9.64
N ASP A 217 -10.51 4.80 10.18
CA ASP A 217 -10.89 3.48 10.65
C ASP A 217 -11.15 2.52 9.45
N PRO A 218 -11.33 1.20 9.69
CA PRO A 218 -11.59 0.26 8.61
C PRO A 218 -12.94 0.48 7.90
N GLN A 219 -13.81 1.33 8.45
CA GLN A 219 -15.10 1.70 7.88
C GLN A 219 -15.01 2.98 7.03
N GLY A 220 -13.83 3.62 6.95
CA GLY A 220 -13.61 4.85 6.19
C GLY A 220 -13.99 6.13 6.95
N THR A 221 -14.19 6.05 8.27
CA THR A 221 -14.40 7.24 9.10
C THR A 221 -13.05 7.90 9.39
N PRO A 222 -12.90 9.22 9.18
CA PRO A 222 -11.66 9.91 9.49
C PRO A 222 -11.42 9.93 11.02
N LEU A 223 -10.19 9.59 11.41
CA LEU A 223 -9.70 9.58 12.80
C LEU A 223 -8.86 10.82 13.13
N THR A 224 -8.41 11.54 12.10
CA THR A 224 -7.66 12.79 12.20
C THR A 224 -8.19 13.81 11.20
N ASP A 225 -7.86 15.08 11.44
CA ASP A 225 -7.85 16.08 10.38
C ASP A 225 -6.81 15.73 9.30
N ARG A 226 -6.88 16.44 8.16
CA ARG A 226 -5.80 16.46 7.19
C ARG A 226 -4.62 17.22 7.76
N ILE A 227 -3.50 16.52 7.95
CA ILE A 227 -2.27 17.11 8.45
C ILE A 227 -1.35 17.33 7.26
N TYR A 228 -1.21 18.60 6.86
CA TYR A 228 -0.32 18.99 5.77
C TYR A 228 1.13 18.97 6.22
N PHE A 229 2.02 18.53 5.34
CA PHE A 229 3.46 18.46 5.61
C PHE A 229 4.27 18.77 4.34
N ASP A 230 5.54 19.09 4.56
CA ASP A 230 6.48 19.42 3.50
C ASP A 230 7.32 18.20 3.11
N THR A 231 7.69 18.12 1.82
CA THR A 231 8.71 17.19 1.32
C THR A 231 9.89 17.95 0.78
N PHE A 232 11.02 17.27 0.68
CA PHE A 232 12.29 17.88 0.32
C PHE A 232 12.88 17.19 -0.91
N GLY A 233 13.56 17.96 -1.76
CA GLY A 233 14.34 17.42 -2.88
C GLY A 233 15.71 16.88 -2.48
N ALA A 234 16.13 17.09 -1.22
CA ALA A 234 17.40 16.62 -0.70
C ALA A 234 17.31 15.15 -0.25
N CYS A 235 18.27 14.32 -0.65
CA CYS A 235 18.27 12.89 -0.34
C CYS A 235 18.52 12.57 1.15
N GLU A 236 19.04 13.53 1.91
CA GLU A 236 19.16 13.42 3.37
C GLU A 236 17.84 13.73 4.10
N GLN A 237 16.77 14.02 3.35
CA GLN A 237 15.45 14.43 3.85
C GLN A 237 14.30 13.80 3.04
N ASN A 238 14.58 12.72 2.30
CA ASN A 238 13.64 12.04 1.41
C ASN A 238 12.70 11.05 2.13
N LEU A 239 12.87 10.84 3.43
CA LEU A 239 11.91 10.15 4.30
C LEU A 239 11.28 11.14 5.29
N ILE A 240 9.96 11.28 5.27
CA ILE A 240 9.22 12.06 6.26
C ILE A 240 8.64 11.09 7.31
N LEU A 241 9.22 11.07 8.50
CA LEU A 241 8.68 10.32 9.64
C LEU A 241 7.56 11.09 10.32
N ILE A 242 6.38 10.49 10.40
CA ILE A 242 5.19 11.05 11.02
C ILE A 242 4.63 10.01 11.98
N ASN A 243 4.80 10.22 13.29
CA ASN A 243 4.24 9.32 14.29
C ASN A 243 2.96 9.90 14.88
N PHE A 244 2.06 9.01 15.28
CA PHE A 244 0.77 9.37 15.88
C PHE A 244 0.61 8.74 17.25
N ASN A 245 0.02 9.51 18.17
CA ASN A 245 -0.42 9.02 19.47
C ASN A 245 -1.93 9.21 19.58
N ALA A 246 -2.62 8.24 20.19
CA ALA A 246 -4.01 8.42 20.54
C ALA A 246 -4.17 9.59 21.52
N VAL A 247 -5.16 10.43 21.29
CA VAL A 247 -5.50 11.54 22.19
C VAL A 247 -6.12 10.95 23.45
N ALA A 248 -5.51 11.20 24.61
CA ALA A 248 -6.10 10.82 25.89
C ALA A 248 -7.44 11.54 26.08
N ARG A 249 -8.50 10.78 26.31
CA ARG A 249 -9.84 11.30 26.67
C ARG A 249 -10.12 11.06 28.14
#